data_AF-A0A956FXT7-F1
#
_entry.id   AF-A0A956FXT7-F1
#
_cell.length_a   1.000
_cell.length_b   1.000
_cell.length_c   1.000
_cell.angle_alpha   90.00
_cell.angle_beta   90.00
_cell.angle_gamma   90.00
#
_symmetry.space_group_name_H-M   'P 1'
#
loop_
_entity.id
_entity.type
_entity.pdbx_description
1 polymer ?
#
loop_
_entity_poly.entity_id
_entity_poly.type
_entity_poly.pdbx_seq_one_letter_code
_entity_poly.pdbx_strand_id
1 'polypeptide(L)'
;MKSLARALVLPSMALFALTGCPEDEEPETHGYACVQVAPGLSQPSAAELFAGTTEIRIGVNYGDCLQDFYLNTATNYAQDGVDGEAIFAEWADGLLCSEAIAGAFQCEVGSIQQVLSMSSNGLQISLTGIDPNGIENRKIPIGPLPLEILTECPPQVSLGGTGVSGYDSSGAQIWSMETFTIDKANAGLDGRGCMTINAKRN
;
A
#
# COMPACT_ATOMS: atom_id res chain seq x y z
N MET A 1 -59.79 57.66 -29.47
CA MET A 1 -58.99 57.29 -28.28
C MET A 1 -58.13 56.08 -28.66
N LYS A 2 -56.84 56.14 -28.33
CA LYS A 2 -55.75 55.24 -28.75
C LYS A 2 -55.72 53.94 -27.93
N SER A 3 -55.34 52.81 -28.53
CA SER A 3 -54.37 51.81 -27.98
C SER A 3 -54.43 50.51 -28.81
N LEU A 4 -53.42 50.16 -29.60
CA LEU A 4 -52.11 49.56 -29.27
C LEU A 4 -52.16 48.02 -29.20
N ALA A 5 -51.58 47.41 -30.24
CA ALA A 5 -51.21 46.02 -30.33
C ALA A 5 -50.27 45.61 -29.18
N ARG A 6 -50.41 44.37 -28.71
CA ARG A 6 -49.38 43.69 -27.91
C ARG A 6 -49.33 42.22 -28.29
N ALA A 7 -48.41 41.91 -29.19
CA ALA A 7 -47.84 40.58 -29.33
C ALA A 7 -47.06 40.28 -28.04
N LEU A 8 -47.32 39.14 -27.42
CA LEU A 8 -46.54 38.66 -26.27
C LEU A 8 -45.80 37.40 -26.69
N VAL A 9 -44.49 37.59 -26.73
CA VAL A 9 -43.43 36.65 -27.05
C VAL A 9 -43.36 35.57 -25.98
N LEU A 10 -43.39 34.30 -26.39
CA LEU A 10 -43.05 33.14 -25.56
C LEU A 10 -41.56 33.20 -25.20
N PRO A 11 -41.17 33.25 -23.92
CA PRO A 11 -39.77 33.06 -23.56
C PRO A 11 -39.45 31.56 -23.54
N SER A 12 -38.45 31.22 -24.35
CA SER A 12 -37.72 29.96 -24.36
C SER A 12 -37.41 29.51 -22.93
N MET A 13 -37.89 28.32 -22.55
CA MET A 13 -37.37 27.62 -21.38
C MET A 13 -35.90 27.31 -21.64
N ALA A 14 -35.04 28.09 -20.98
CA ALA A 14 -33.63 27.82 -20.89
C ALA A 14 -33.46 26.44 -20.24
N LEU A 15 -32.91 25.51 -21.01
CA LEU A 15 -32.25 24.32 -20.50
C LEU A 15 -31.17 24.79 -19.53
N PHE A 16 -31.45 24.75 -18.23
CA PHE A 16 -30.38 24.70 -17.23
C PHE A 16 -29.66 23.38 -17.47
N ALA A 17 -28.59 23.45 -18.26
CA ALA A 17 -27.55 22.45 -18.23
C ALA A 17 -27.10 22.40 -16.77
N LEU A 18 -27.42 21.29 -16.10
CA LEU A 18 -26.74 20.84 -14.90
C LEU A 18 -25.27 20.69 -15.29
N THR A 19 -24.50 21.77 -15.17
CA THR A 19 -23.06 21.68 -15.06
C THR A 19 -22.85 20.92 -13.76
N GLY A 20 -22.64 19.61 -13.86
CA GLY A 20 -22.16 18.80 -12.76
C GLY A 20 -20.96 19.54 -12.18
N CYS A 21 -21.09 19.97 -10.93
CA CYS A 21 -19.92 20.27 -10.14
C CYS A 21 -19.02 19.03 -10.28
N PRO A 22 -17.73 19.18 -10.64
CA PRO A 22 -16.82 18.06 -10.41
C PRO A 22 -17.02 17.68 -8.96
N GLU A 23 -17.38 16.42 -8.69
CA GLU A 23 -17.30 15.88 -7.35
C GLU A 23 -15.86 16.14 -6.93
N ASP A 24 -15.66 17.01 -5.93
CA ASP A 24 -14.35 17.20 -5.33
C ASP A 24 -13.99 15.84 -4.74
N GLU A 25 -13.19 15.06 -5.48
CA GLU A 25 -12.66 13.79 -5.01
C GLU A 25 -11.98 14.07 -3.66
N GLU A 26 -12.47 13.42 -2.60
CA GLU A 26 -11.84 13.56 -1.29
C GLU A 26 -10.36 13.17 -1.42
N PRO A 27 -9.44 13.95 -0.82
CA PRO A 27 -8.02 13.69 -0.98
C PRO A 27 -7.70 12.29 -0.47
N GLU A 28 -6.98 11.52 -1.29
CA GLU A 28 -6.43 10.22 -0.88
C GLU A 28 -5.68 10.38 0.45
N THR A 29 -6.09 9.64 1.47
CA THR A 29 -5.55 9.75 2.84
C THR A 29 -4.57 8.64 3.16
N HIS A 30 -4.55 7.57 2.37
CA HIS A 30 -3.73 6.38 2.59
C HIS A 30 -2.93 6.05 1.33
N GLY A 31 -1.76 5.44 1.55
CA GLY A 31 -0.86 4.99 0.52
C GLY A 31 -0.02 3.80 1.01
N TYR A 32 1.14 3.62 0.40
CA TYR A 32 2.02 2.49 0.69
C TYR A 32 3.47 2.93 0.79
N ALA A 33 4.27 2.11 1.46
CA ALA A 33 5.73 2.05 1.31
C ALA A 33 6.09 0.85 0.42
N CYS A 34 7.33 0.72 -0.04
CA CYS A 34 7.73 -0.44 -0.86
C CYS A 34 9.03 -1.09 -0.41
N VAL A 35 9.18 -2.38 -0.75
CA VAL A 35 10.46 -3.11 -0.74
C VAL A 35 10.79 -3.54 -2.16
N GLN A 36 12.04 -3.35 -2.56
CA GLN A 36 12.60 -3.94 -3.76
C GLN A 36 13.56 -5.07 -3.38
N VAL A 37 13.40 -6.22 -4.03
CA VAL A 37 14.20 -7.42 -3.75
C VAL A 37 15.24 -7.64 -4.85
N ALA A 38 16.50 -7.75 -4.45
CA ALA A 38 17.60 -8.13 -5.33
C ALA A 38 18.29 -9.41 -4.80
N PRO A 39 18.91 -10.24 -5.65
CA PRO A 39 19.78 -11.31 -5.18
C PRO A 39 21.01 -10.77 -4.45
N GLY A 40 21.44 -11.43 -3.37
CA GLY A 40 22.73 -11.13 -2.73
C GLY A 40 23.94 -11.47 -3.61
N LEU A 41 25.08 -10.84 -3.33
CA LEU A 41 26.30 -10.91 -4.17
C LEU A 41 26.86 -12.33 -4.38
N SER A 42 26.56 -13.28 -3.48
CA SER A 42 27.06 -14.67 -3.55
C SER A 42 25.93 -15.69 -3.71
N GLN A 43 24.78 -15.24 -4.19
CA GLN A 43 23.59 -16.05 -4.36
C GLN A 43 23.49 -16.60 -5.79
N PRO A 44 22.74 -17.70 -6.00
CA PRO A 44 22.46 -18.18 -7.35
C PRO A 44 21.67 -17.14 -8.16
N SER A 45 21.43 -17.41 -9.44
CA SER A 45 20.63 -16.51 -10.28
C SER A 45 19.26 -16.23 -9.66
N ALA A 46 18.62 -15.09 -9.95
CA ALA A 46 17.30 -14.78 -9.40
C ALA A 46 16.27 -15.89 -9.68
N ALA A 47 16.29 -16.48 -10.89
CA ALA A 47 15.44 -17.59 -11.26
C ALA A 47 15.63 -18.79 -10.32
N GLU A 48 16.87 -19.14 -9.99
CA GLU A 48 17.18 -20.22 -9.05
C GLU A 48 16.92 -19.83 -7.60
N LEU A 49 17.16 -18.58 -7.21
CA LEU A 49 16.97 -18.10 -5.84
C LEU A 49 15.49 -18.10 -5.46
N PHE A 50 14.63 -17.59 -6.34
CA PHE A 50 13.20 -17.47 -6.10
C PHE A 50 12.39 -18.69 -6.54
N ALA A 51 13.00 -19.65 -7.27
CA ALA A 51 12.33 -20.87 -7.72
C ALA A 51 11.55 -21.56 -6.59
N GLY A 52 10.26 -21.79 -6.83
CA GLY A 52 9.34 -22.45 -5.90
C GLY A 52 8.61 -21.51 -4.93
N THR A 53 8.82 -20.19 -5.00
CA THR A 53 8.11 -19.23 -4.14
C THR A 53 6.63 -19.21 -4.49
N THR A 54 5.78 -19.51 -3.51
CA THR A 54 4.31 -19.39 -3.62
C THR A 54 3.72 -18.36 -2.68
N GLU A 55 4.46 -18.02 -1.61
CA GLU A 55 4.07 -17.02 -0.62
C GLU A 55 5.27 -16.11 -0.29
N ILE A 56 5.03 -14.81 -0.14
CA ILE A 56 5.98 -13.87 0.45
C ILE A 56 5.38 -13.32 1.73
N ARG A 57 6.16 -13.35 2.81
CA ARG A 57 5.80 -12.71 4.08
C ARG A 57 6.70 -11.52 4.34
N ILE A 58 6.09 -10.41 4.73
CA ILE A 58 6.76 -9.14 5.02
C ILE A 58 6.41 -8.72 6.44
N GLY A 59 7.42 -8.31 7.21
CA GLY A 59 7.27 -7.67 8.51
C GLY A 59 8.02 -6.34 8.57
N VAL A 60 7.29 -5.26 8.86
CA VAL A 60 7.87 -3.94 9.09
C VAL A 60 7.47 -3.38 10.45
N ASN A 61 8.34 -2.54 11.01
CA ASN A 61 8.06 -1.76 12.20
C ASN A 61 7.61 -0.36 11.81
N TYR A 62 6.70 0.20 12.60
CA TYR A 62 6.30 1.60 12.52
C TYR A 62 7.37 2.51 13.11
N GLY A 63 7.71 3.60 12.42
CA GLY A 63 8.45 4.72 12.99
C GLY A 63 7.60 5.52 13.97
N ASP A 64 8.24 6.43 14.71
CA ASP A 64 7.61 7.17 15.82
C ASP A 64 6.30 7.88 15.42
N CYS A 65 6.25 8.46 14.22
CA CYS A 65 5.07 9.13 13.67
C CYS A 65 3.86 8.19 13.57
N LEU A 66 4.05 7.00 13.00
CA LEU A 66 2.97 6.02 12.85
C LEU A 66 2.57 5.40 14.19
N GLN A 67 3.53 5.21 15.10
CA GLN A 67 3.23 4.74 16.45
C GLN A 67 2.35 5.74 17.21
N ASP A 68 2.72 7.03 17.19
CA ASP A 68 1.90 8.07 17.83
C ASP A 68 0.51 8.19 17.20
N PHE A 69 0.44 8.11 15.87
CA PHE A 69 -0.81 8.13 15.12
C PHE A 69 -1.77 7.02 15.58
N TYR A 70 -1.33 5.77 15.53
CA TYR A 70 -2.21 4.63 15.83
C TYR A 70 -2.45 4.40 17.32
N LEU A 71 -1.56 4.85 18.20
CA LEU A 71 -1.67 4.58 19.64
C LEU A 71 -2.26 5.74 20.44
N ASN A 72 -2.14 6.99 19.96
CA ASN A 72 -2.47 8.18 20.76
C ASN A 72 -3.44 9.13 20.06
N THR A 73 -3.18 9.51 18.80
CA THR A 73 -3.88 10.65 18.17
C THR A 73 -5.08 10.25 17.32
N ALA A 74 -5.02 9.10 16.67
CA ALA A 74 -6.00 8.68 15.66
C ALA A 74 -6.27 7.16 15.75
N THR A 75 -6.55 6.68 16.96
CA THR A 75 -6.73 5.23 17.25
C THR A 75 -7.89 4.59 16.49
N ASN A 76 -8.86 5.37 16.01
CA ASN A 76 -9.96 4.95 15.14
C ASN A 76 -9.49 4.45 13.77
N TYR A 77 -8.30 4.84 13.32
CA TYR A 77 -7.69 4.37 12.07
C TYR A 77 -6.85 3.09 12.23
N ALA A 78 -6.69 2.57 13.45
CA ALA A 78 -6.10 1.24 13.64
C ALA A 78 -6.94 0.16 12.94
N GLN A 79 -6.36 -0.99 12.61
CA GLN A 79 -7.04 -2.04 11.83
C GLN A 79 -8.35 -2.52 12.49
N ASP A 80 -8.41 -2.56 13.81
CA ASP A 80 -9.61 -2.90 14.60
C ASP A 80 -10.41 -1.66 15.05
N GLY A 81 -10.01 -0.48 14.58
CA GLY A 81 -10.71 0.78 14.76
C GLY A 81 -11.85 0.96 13.75
N VAL A 82 -12.79 1.82 14.11
CA VAL A 82 -14.04 2.04 13.37
C VAL A 82 -13.79 2.46 11.91
N ASP A 83 -12.78 3.30 11.68
CA ASP A 83 -12.46 3.81 10.34
C ASP A 83 -11.39 2.95 9.65
N GLY A 84 -10.47 2.36 10.43
CA GLY A 84 -9.40 1.54 9.87
C GLY A 84 -9.86 0.19 9.32
N GLU A 85 -10.90 -0.43 9.89
CA GLU A 85 -11.40 -1.74 9.42
C GLU A 85 -11.72 -1.71 7.91
N ALA A 86 -12.47 -0.69 7.46
CA ALA A 86 -12.84 -0.54 6.06
C ALA A 86 -11.62 -0.30 5.15
N ILE A 87 -10.66 0.50 5.61
CA ILE A 87 -9.44 0.84 4.87
C ILE A 87 -8.57 -0.41 4.70
N PHE A 88 -8.36 -1.19 5.75
CA PHE A 88 -7.60 -2.43 5.66
C PHE A 88 -8.31 -3.48 4.78
N ALA A 89 -9.64 -3.55 4.84
CA ALA A 89 -10.42 -4.45 3.98
C ALA A 89 -10.30 -4.08 2.50
N GLU A 90 -10.42 -2.80 2.16
CA GLU A 90 -10.26 -2.30 0.79
C GLU A 90 -8.86 -2.61 0.24
N TRP A 91 -7.83 -2.41 1.06
CA TRP A 91 -6.45 -2.68 0.66
C TRP A 91 -6.16 -4.17 0.49
N ALA A 92 -6.79 -5.00 1.32
CA ALA A 92 -6.73 -6.45 1.18
C ALA A 92 -7.50 -6.97 -0.05
N ASP A 93 -8.57 -6.31 -0.47
CA ASP A 93 -9.38 -6.71 -1.63
C ASP A 93 -8.72 -6.43 -2.99
N GLY A 94 -7.54 -5.82 -3.00
CA GLY A 94 -6.69 -5.83 -4.19
C GLY A 94 -5.78 -4.65 -4.40
N LEU A 95 -5.87 -3.57 -3.61
CA LEU A 95 -5.03 -2.39 -3.84
C LEU A 95 -3.53 -2.70 -3.72
N LEU A 96 -3.12 -3.54 -2.76
CA LEU A 96 -1.71 -3.94 -2.64
C LEU A 96 -1.19 -4.74 -3.83
N CYS A 97 -2.03 -5.49 -4.53
CA CYS A 97 -1.62 -6.28 -5.69
C CYS A 97 -2.13 -5.69 -7.02
N SER A 98 -2.57 -4.44 -6.99
CA SER A 98 -3.14 -3.76 -8.14
C SER A 98 -2.06 -3.43 -9.18
N GLU A 99 -2.42 -3.58 -10.46
CA GLU A 99 -1.58 -3.15 -11.58
C GLU A 99 -1.33 -1.63 -11.62
N ALA A 100 -2.12 -0.86 -10.85
CA ALA A 100 -1.91 0.58 -10.66
C ALA A 100 -0.57 0.90 -9.96
N ILE A 101 -0.03 -0.04 -9.16
CA ILE A 101 1.26 0.13 -8.49
C ILE A 101 2.39 -0.13 -9.48
N ALA A 102 2.94 0.95 -10.03
CA ALA A 102 4.01 0.88 -11.02
C ALA A 102 5.23 0.09 -10.52
N GLY A 103 5.51 -1.04 -11.17
CA GLY A 103 6.63 -1.92 -10.87
C GLY A 103 6.34 -3.01 -9.83
N ALA A 104 5.09 -3.15 -9.34
CA ALA A 104 4.69 -4.29 -8.53
C ALA A 104 4.55 -5.57 -9.37
N PHE A 105 4.82 -6.74 -8.81
CA PHE A 105 4.51 -8.02 -9.47
C PHE A 105 3.06 -8.43 -9.24
N GLN A 106 2.56 -9.36 -10.05
CA GLN A 106 1.22 -9.91 -9.87
C GLN A 106 1.18 -10.77 -8.60
N CYS A 107 0.23 -10.47 -7.72
CA CYS A 107 0.02 -11.19 -6.48
C CYS A 107 -1.46 -11.19 -6.07
N GLU A 108 -1.74 -11.91 -5.00
CA GLU A 108 -2.96 -11.84 -4.22
C GLU A 108 -2.59 -11.50 -2.77
N VAL A 109 -3.44 -10.76 -2.07
CA VAL A 109 -3.21 -10.48 -0.64
C VAL A 109 -3.73 -11.66 0.16
N GLY A 110 -2.82 -12.38 0.82
CA GLY A 110 -3.18 -13.45 1.74
C GLY A 110 -3.67 -12.91 3.08
N SER A 111 -2.95 -11.92 3.64
CA SER A 111 -3.34 -11.25 4.88
C SER A 111 -2.65 -9.91 5.05
N ILE A 112 -3.32 -8.96 5.72
CA ILE A 112 -2.71 -7.76 6.30
C ILE A 112 -3.03 -7.78 7.80
N GLN A 113 -2.01 -7.74 8.64
CA GLN A 113 -2.15 -7.75 10.09
C GLN A 113 -1.33 -6.61 10.69
N GLN A 114 -2.03 -5.66 11.30
CA GLN A 114 -1.46 -4.65 12.15
C GLN A 114 -1.20 -5.25 13.54
N VAL A 115 0.01 -5.00 14.04
CA VAL A 115 0.39 -5.34 15.40
C VAL A 115 0.61 -4.03 16.14
N LEU A 116 -0.17 -3.78 17.18
CA LEU A 116 -0.03 -2.66 18.09
C LEU A 116 0.11 -3.22 19.51
N SER A 117 1.31 -3.17 20.07
CA SER A 117 1.60 -3.77 21.38
C SER A 117 2.72 -3.03 22.11
N MET A 118 2.89 -3.34 23.40
CA MET A 118 3.97 -2.74 24.20
C MET A 118 5.39 -3.07 23.68
N SER A 119 5.55 -4.15 22.92
CA SER A 119 6.86 -4.66 22.48
C SER A 119 7.09 -4.61 20.98
N SER A 120 6.05 -4.38 20.17
CA SER A 120 6.14 -4.36 18.72
C SER A 120 4.94 -3.60 18.14
N ASN A 121 5.24 -2.65 17.25
CA ASN A 121 4.26 -1.87 16.51
C ASN A 121 4.61 -1.92 15.02
N GLY A 122 3.72 -2.40 14.18
CA GLY A 122 4.04 -2.61 12.77
C GLY A 122 2.97 -3.31 11.94
N LEU A 123 3.36 -3.71 10.73
CA LEU A 123 2.54 -4.49 9.80
C LEU A 123 3.20 -5.82 9.47
N GLN A 124 2.38 -6.86 9.40
CA GLN A 124 2.69 -8.15 8.83
C GLN A 124 1.80 -8.39 7.61
N ILE A 125 2.41 -8.69 6.46
CA ILE A 125 1.69 -8.90 5.21
C ILE A 125 2.08 -10.27 4.66
N SER A 126 1.10 -11.04 4.20
CA SER A 126 1.30 -12.25 3.39
C SER A 126 0.76 -12.00 2.00
N LEU A 127 1.56 -12.32 0.99
CA LEU A 127 1.21 -12.23 -0.43
C LEU A 127 1.29 -13.64 -1.05
N THR A 128 0.33 -14.00 -1.87
CA THR A 128 0.23 -15.27 -2.60
C THR A 128 0.06 -15.04 -4.09
N GLY A 129 -0.14 -16.09 -4.90
CA GLY A 129 -0.38 -15.95 -6.34
C GLY A 129 0.83 -15.40 -7.13
N ILE A 130 2.04 -15.59 -6.59
CA ILE A 130 3.26 -14.94 -7.07
C ILE A 130 3.88 -15.74 -8.23
N ASP A 131 4.31 -15.05 -9.29
CA ASP A 131 5.24 -15.62 -10.27
C ASP A 131 6.69 -15.46 -9.78
N PRO A 132 7.41 -16.57 -9.46
CA PRO A 132 8.79 -16.50 -9.01
C PRO A 132 9.74 -15.75 -9.94
N ASN A 133 9.49 -15.78 -11.25
CA ASN A 133 10.33 -15.09 -12.24
C ASN A 133 10.11 -13.57 -12.23
N GLY A 134 9.01 -13.13 -11.63
CA GLY A 134 8.64 -11.72 -11.48
C GLY A 134 9.07 -11.10 -10.17
N ILE A 135 9.85 -11.75 -9.30
CA ILE A 135 10.19 -11.16 -7.99
C ILE A 135 11.37 -10.18 -8.08
N GLU A 136 12.38 -10.49 -8.90
CA GLU A 136 13.61 -9.70 -8.96
C GLU A 136 13.35 -8.26 -9.44
N ASN A 137 13.90 -7.29 -8.70
CA ASN A 137 13.81 -5.86 -9.00
C ASN A 137 12.38 -5.32 -9.13
N ARG A 138 11.38 -6.04 -8.62
CA ARG A 138 10.01 -5.57 -8.51
C ARG A 138 9.72 -5.03 -7.13
N LYS A 139 8.71 -4.16 -7.06
CA LYS A 139 8.24 -3.55 -5.83
C LYS A 139 7.25 -4.48 -5.13
N ILE A 140 7.41 -4.59 -3.83
CA ILE A 140 6.48 -5.20 -2.90
C ILE A 140 5.87 -4.04 -2.11
N PRO A 141 4.62 -3.64 -2.37
CA PRO A 141 3.97 -2.59 -1.61
C PRO A 141 3.62 -3.07 -0.20
N ILE A 142 3.64 -2.13 0.74
CA ILE A 142 3.40 -2.31 2.16
C ILE A 142 2.40 -1.24 2.59
N GLY A 143 1.20 -1.66 2.94
CA GLY A 143 0.10 -0.77 3.29
C GLY A 143 -1.12 -1.54 3.80
N PRO A 144 -2.23 -0.83 4.11
CA PRO A 144 -2.36 0.63 4.03
C PRO A 144 -1.50 1.36 5.06
N LEU A 145 -1.00 2.54 4.70
CA LEU A 145 -0.32 3.48 5.59
C LEU A 145 -0.91 4.88 5.41
N PRO A 146 -1.19 5.63 6.49
CA PRO A 146 -1.71 6.98 6.38
C PRO A 146 -0.64 7.90 5.76
N LEU A 147 -1.09 8.89 5.01
CA LEU A 147 -0.22 9.88 4.37
C LEU A 147 0.06 11.06 5.31
N GLU A 148 1.08 11.85 4.97
CA GLU A 148 1.46 13.06 5.74
C GLU A 148 0.30 14.06 5.94
N ILE A 149 -0.69 14.06 5.03
CA ILE A 149 -1.90 14.90 5.17
C ILE A 149 -2.77 14.48 6.36
N LEU A 150 -2.73 13.20 6.73
CA LEU A 150 -3.50 12.64 7.84
C LEU A 150 -2.68 12.54 9.13
N THR A 151 -1.37 12.24 9.02
CA THR A 151 -0.49 12.08 10.19
C THR A 151 0.16 13.37 10.68
N GLU A 152 0.20 14.43 9.86
CA GLU A 152 0.93 15.67 10.12
C GLU A 152 2.46 15.51 10.32
N CYS A 153 3.00 14.31 10.06
CA CYS A 153 4.42 13.96 10.12
C CYS A 153 4.77 12.87 9.09
N PRO A 154 6.05 12.69 8.70
CA PRO A 154 6.45 11.65 7.74
C PRO A 154 6.10 10.22 8.22
N PRO A 155 5.15 9.52 7.57
CA PRO A 155 4.71 8.18 7.97
C PRO A 155 5.75 7.15 7.52
N GLN A 156 6.68 6.79 8.42
CA GLN A 156 7.81 5.92 8.10
C GLN A 156 7.61 4.48 8.60
N VAL A 157 8.03 3.51 7.78
CA VAL A 157 8.24 2.12 8.19
C VAL A 157 9.70 1.72 8.08
N SER A 158 10.11 0.70 8.83
CA SER A 158 11.43 0.09 8.70
C SER A 158 11.38 -1.44 8.69
N LEU A 159 12.35 -2.07 8.03
CA LEU A 159 12.48 -3.53 8.05
C LEU A 159 12.83 -4.02 9.46
N GLY A 160 12.05 -5.00 9.96
CA GLY A 160 12.28 -5.65 11.25
C GLY A 160 13.07 -6.95 11.17
N GLY A 161 13.16 -7.67 12.30
CA GLY A 161 13.87 -8.94 12.39
C GLY A 161 13.28 -10.08 11.55
N THR A 162 11.98 -10.02 11.22
CA THR A 162 11.31 -10.95 10.28
C THR A 162 11.51 -10.54 8.81
N GLY A 163 11.72 -9.25 8.54
CA GLY A 163 12.06 -8.70 7.23
C GLY A 163 11.12 -9.18 6.11
N VAL A 164 11.72 -9.61 5.00
CA VAL A 164 11.01 -10.23 3.88
C VAL A 164 11.54 -11.63 3.67
N SER A 165 10.65 -12.60 3.52
CA SER A 165 10.99 -14.00 3.27
C SER A 165 10.00 -14.64 2.31
N GLY A 166 10.49 -15.60 1.52
CA GLY A 166 9.66 -16.38 0.61
C GLY A 166 9.54 -17.84 1.03
N TYR A 167 8.36 -18.39 0.78
CA TYR A 167 7.94 -19.72 1.20
C TYR A 167 7.41 -20.51 0.00
N ASP A 168 7.59 -21.83 0.05
CA ASP A 168 7.02 -22.75 -0.92
C ASP A 168 5.61 -23.22 -0.53
N SER A 169 5.00 -24.06 -1.39
CA SER A 169 3.65 -24.59 -1.19
C SER A 169 3.48 -25.48 0.05
N SER A 170 4.57 -25.93 0.65
CA SER A 170 4.57 -26.69 1.91
C SER A 170 4.70 -25.81 3.15
N GLY A 171 4.90 -24.51 2.96
CA GLY A 171 5.17 -23.54 4.03
C GLY A 171 6.63 -23.52 4.48
N ALA A 172 7.55 -24.14 3.72
CA ALA A 172 8.97 -24.09 4.02
C ALA A 172 9.58 -22.79 3.48
N GLN A 173 10.37 -22.10 4.31
CA GLN A 173 11.06 -20.88 3.91
C GLN A 173 12.25 -21.22 3.00
N ILE A 174 12.19 -20.77 1.75
CA ILE A 174 13.20 -21.08 0.73
C ILE A 174 14.20 -19.93 0.50
N TRP A 175 13.84 -18.71 0.88
CA TRP A 175 14.77 -17.57 0.89
C TRP A 175 14.37 -16.55 1.94
N SER A 176 15.32 -15.69 2.32
CA SER A 176 15.10 -14.59 3.25
C SER A 176 15.98 -13.39 2.93
N MET A 177 15.60 -12.24 3.45
CA MET A 177 16.49 -11.09 3.55
C MET A 177 17.78 -11.46 4.28
N GLU A 178 18.93 -11.17 3.66
CA GLU A 178 20.25 -11.30 4.27
C GLU A 178 20.75 -9.94 4.77
N THR A 179 20.65 -8.93 3.93
CA THR A 179 21.07 -7.55 4.20
C THR A 179 20.09 -6.58 3.56
N PHE A 180 20.19 -5.32 3.94
CA PHE A 180 19.50 -4.21 3.30
C PHE A 180 20.49 -3.10 2.96
N THR A 181 20.22 -2.37 1.88
CA THR A 181 20.92 -1.13 1.50
C THR A 181 20.13 0.10 1.93
N ILE A 182 18.81 -0.02 1.99
CA ILE A 182 17.88 1.00 2.50
C ILE A 182 16.87 0.25 3.38
N ASP A 183 16.81 0.58 4.67
CA ASP A 183 15.99 -0.12 5.67
C ASP A 183 14.71 0.62 6.06
N LYS A 184 14.51 1.83 5.53
CA LYS A 184 13.38 2.71 5.83
C LYS A 184 12.72 3.23 4.57
N ALA A 185 11.41 3.37 4.62
CA ALA A 185 10.62 4.00 3.57
C ALA A 185 9.49 4.82 4.17
N ASN A 186 9.11 5.90 3.51
CA ASN A 186 7.94 6.70 3.89
C ASN A 186 6.74 6.27 3.05
N ALA A 187 5.55 6.33 3.62
CA ALA A 187 4.33 6.11 2.86
C ALA A 187 4.12 7.25 1.85
N GLY A 188 3.56 6.89 0.69
CA GLY A 188 3.18 7.82 -0.36
C GLY A 188 2.21 7.16 -1.33
N LEU A 189 1.67 7.96 -2.26
CA LEU A 189 0.83 7.45 -3.36
C LEU A 189 1.64 6.66 -4.40
N ASP A 190 2.95 6.89 -4.46
CA ASP A 190 3.91 6.26 -5.36
C ASP A 190 4.92 5.35 -4.65
N GLY A 191 4.79 5.22 -3.33
CA GLY A 191 5.75 4.51 -2.48
C GLY A 191 7.04 5.30 -2.26
N ARG A 192 6.96 6.50 -1.68
CA ARG A 192 8.07 7.45 -1.46
C ARG A 192 9.33 6.78 -0.88
N GLY A 193 10.20 6.34 -1.80
CA GLY A 193 11.40 5.55 -1.53
C GLY A 193 11.07 4.08 -1.26
N CYS A 194 11.74 3.16 -1.96
CA CYS A 194 11.69 1.74 -1.59
C CYS A 194 12.86 1.40 -0.67
N MET A 195 12.56 0.58 0.33
CA MET A 195 13.57 -0.21 1.01
C MET A 195 14.17 -1.19 0.00
N THR A 196 15.46 -1.46 0.10
CA THR A 196 16.15 -2.38 -0.81
C THR A 196 16.80 -3.47 -0.01
N ILE A 197 16.44 -4.71 -0.32
CA ILE A 197 16.98 -5.89 0.34
C ILE A 197 17.79 -6.75 -0.62
N ASN A 198 18.80 -7.41 -0.08
CA ASN A 198 19.48 -8.50 -0.73
C ASN A 198 18.97 -9.82 -0.14
N ALA A 199 18.33 -10.64 -0.96
CA ALA A 199 17.81 -11.94 -0.57
C ALA A 199 18.89 -13.02 -0.66
N LYS A 200 18.82 -14.02 0.22
CA LYS A 200 19.62 -15.25 0.19
C LYS A 200 18.72 -16.49 0.13
N ARG A 201 19.17 -17.52 -0.57
CA ARG A 201 18.53 -18.85 -0.57
C ARG A 201 18.91 -19.60 0.71
N ASN A 202 17.95 -20.32 1.28
CA ASN A 202 18.12 -21.14 2.48
C ASN A 202 18.56 -22.57 2.16
#